data_AF-A0A4U9WG58-F1
#
_entry.id   AF-A0A4U9WG58-F1
#
_cell.length_a   1.000
_cell.length_b   1.000
_cell.length_c   1.000
_cell.angle_alpha   90.00
_cell.angle_beta   90.00
_cell.angle_gamma   90.00
#
_symmetry.space_group_name_H-M   'P 1'
#
loop_
_entity.id
_entity.type
_entity.pdbx_description
1 polymer ?
#
loop_
_entity_poly.entity_id
_entity_poly.type
_entity_poly.pdbx_seq_one_letter_code
_entity_poly.pdbx_strand_id
1 'polypeptide(L)'
;MHSERFVQDMVKALQNNAIEEFKRYYRSVDALLIDDIQFFANKERSQEEFFHTFNALLEGNQQIILTSDRYPKEINGVEDRLKSRFGWGLTVAIEPPELETRVAILMKKADENDIRLPGEVAFFIAKRLRSNVRELEGALNRVIANANFTGRAITIDFVREALRDLLALQEKLVTIDNIQKTVAEYYKIKIADLLSKRRSRSVARPRQMAMALAKELTNHSLPEIGDAFGGRDHTTVLHACRKIEQLREESHDIKEDFLQFNQNIVVIAHMKFIVEREHLLKPLQQVSSPLGGRPTLPILGNLLLQVTEGSLLLTGTDLEMEMVARVALSQPHEAGATTVPARKFFDICRGLPEGAEITVILEGDRMLVRSGRSRFSLSTLPAIDFPNLDDWQSEVEFTLPQATLKRLIEATQFSMAHQDVALLPERYAV
;
A
#
# COMPACT_ATOMS: atom_id res chain seq x y z
N MET A 1 14.69 5.00 -13.97
CA MET A 1 15.32 5.31 -12.67
C MET A 1 14.37 6.20 -11.87
N HIS A 2 14.28 6.11 -10.54
CA HIS A 2 13.43 7.03 -9.77
C HIS A 2 14.02 8.45 -9.73
N SER A 3 13.16 9.46 -9.69
CA SER A 3 13.54 10.88 -9.55
C SER A 3 14.36 11.14 -8.28
N GLU A 4 14.12 10.41 -7.20
CA GLU A 4 14.91 10.49 -5.98
C GLU A 4 16.39 10.12 -6.20
N ARG A 5 16.67 9.16 -7.08
CA ARG A 5 18.04 8.78 -7.42
C ARG A 5 18.75 9.92 -8.14
N PHE A 6 18.08 10.61 -9.06
CA PHE A 6 18.62 11.81 -9.71
C PHE A 6 19.00 12.88 -8.67
N VAL A 7 18.11 13.14 -7.71
CA VAL A 7 18.36 14.07 -6.60
C VAL A 7 19.56 13.63 -5.78
N GLN A 8 19.63 12.35 -5.39
CA GLN A 8 20.72 11.82 -4.58
C GLN A 8 22.06 11.91 -5.30
N ASP A 9 22.10 11.57 -6.59
CA ASP A 9 23.31 11.66 -7.41
C ASP A 9 23.78 13.11 -7.54
N MET A 10 22.85 14.05 -7.73
CA MET A 10 23.18 15.48 -7.76
C MET A 10 23.75 15.96 -6.42
N VAL A 11 23.14 15.58 -5.30
CA VAL A 11 23.62 15.96 -3.96
C VAL A 11 25.01 15.39 -3.70
N LYS A 12 25.26 14.12 -4.05
CA LYS A 12 26.59 13.50 -3.94
C LYS A 12 27.62 14.22 -4.82
N ALA A 13 27.25 14.57 -6.05
CA ALA A 13 28.12 15.30 -6.96
C ALA A 13 28.47 16.69 -6.42
N LEU A 14 27.52 17.40 -5.81
CA LEU A 14 27.78 18.68 -5.15
C LEU A 14 28.72 18.52 -3.94
N GLN A 15 28.53 17.50 -3.11
CA GLN A 15 29.39 17.25 -1.94
C GLN A 15 30.84 16.91 -2.34
N ASN A 16 31.02 16.21 -3.46
CA ASN A 16 32.32 15.77 -3.95
C ASN A 16 32.94 16.73 -4.99
N ASN A 17 32.36 17.93 -5.20
CA ASN A 17 32.78 18.88 -6.25
C ASN A 17 32.83 18.26 -7.67
N ALA A 18 31.97 17.27 -7.95
CA ALA A 18 31.90 16.51 -9.21
C ALA A 18 30.62 16.82 -10.03
N ILE A 19 30.08 18.03 -9.91
CA ILE A 19 28.81 18.40 -10.57
C ILE A 19 28.89 18.36 -12.11
N GLU A 20 30.06 18.61 -12.69
CA GLU A 20 30.25 18.55 -14.14
C GLU A 20 30.22 17.11 -14.67
N GLU A 21 30.67 16.13 -13.88
CA GLU A 21 30.56 14.71 -14.22
C GLU A 21 29.11 14.26 -14.19
N PHE A 22 28.35 14.68 -13.18
CA PHE A 22 26.91 14.47 -13.09
C PHE A 22 26.19 15.01 -14.34
N LYS A 23 26.45 16.28 -14.71
CA LYS A 23 25.85 16.90 -15.91
C LYS A 23 26.19 16.12 -17.17
N ARG A 24 27.47 15.78 -17.34
CA ARG A 24 27.95 15.04 -18.53
C ARG A 24 27.26 13.69 -18.63
N TYR A 25 27.18 12.94 -17.54
CA TYR A 25 26.52 11.64 -17.49
C TYR A 25 25.06 11.76 -17.94
N TYR A 26 24.27 12.58 -17.25
CA TYR A 26 22.83 12.68 -17.50
C TYR A 26 22.47 13.33 -18.85
N ARG A 27 23.33 14.19 -19.41
CA ARG A 27 23.10 14.85 -20.71
C ARG A 27 23.67 14.06 -21.90
N SER A 28 24.36 12.94 -21.65
CA SER A 28 24.95 12.09 -22.69
C SER A 28 24.10 10.88 -23.07
N VAL A 29 23.00 10.63 -22.36
CA VAL A 29 22.15 9.46 -22.60
C VAL A 29 21.28 9.63 -23.85
N ASP A 30 21.05 8.55 -24.59
CA ASP A 30 20.12 8.52 -25.73
C ASP A 30 18.65 8.53 -25.29
N ALA A 31 18.39 7.99 -24.09
CA ALA A 31 17.08 7.95 -23.48
C ALA A 31 17.16 8.16 -21.96
N LEU A 32 16.33 9.05 -21.44
CA LEU A 32 16.19 9.32 -20.01
C LEU A 32 14.81 8.87 -19.52
N LEU A 33 14.78 7.80 -18.72
CA LEU A 33 13.56 7.26 -18.11
C LEU A 33 13.53 7.63 -16.62
N ILE A 34 12.66 8.54 -16.23
CA ILE A 34 12.48 8.94 -14.83
C ILE A 34 11.11 8.50 -14.31
N ASP A 35 11.15 7.73 -13.24
CA ASP A 35 9.99 7.27 -12.50
C ASP A 35 9.66 8.27 -11.37
N ASP A 36 8.38 8.47 -11.08
CA ASP A 36 7.86 9.25 -9.96
C ASP A 36 8.34 10.71 -9.89
N ILE A 37 8.05 11.52 -10.91
CA ILE A 37 8.48 12.93 -10.94
C ILE A 37 7.91 13.79 -9.79
N GLN A 38 6.88 13.34 -9.09
CA GLN A 38 6.32 14.00 -7.92
C GLN A 38 7.33 14.19 -6.78
N PHE A 39 8.37 13.35 -6.67
CA PHE A 39 9.41 13.53 -5.64
C PHE A 39 10.39 14.66 -5.93
N PHE A 40 10.28 15.36 -7.06
CA PHE A 40 10.98 16.63 -7.26
C PHE A 40 10.37 17.78 -6.45
N ALA A 41 9.13 17.63 -5.95
CA ALA A 41 8.42 18.68 -5.23
C ALA A 41 9.28 19.30 -4.09
N ASN A 42 9.32 20.63 -4.05
CA ASN A 42 10.05 21.45 -3.08
C ASN A 42 11.59 21.27 -3.07
N LYS A 43 12.16 20.61 -4.08
CA LYS A 43 13.62 20.45 -4.24
C LYS A 43 14.16 21.42 -5.30
N GLU A 44 14.09 22.72 -5.03
CA GLU A 44 14.39 23.81 -6.00
C GLU A 44 15.68 23.59 -6.82
N ARG A 45 16.83 23.36 -6.16
CA ARG A 45 18.10 23.11 -6.87
C ARG A 45 18.06 21.89 -7.78
N SER A 46 17.37 20.83 -7.36
CA SER A 46 17.23 19.60 -8.17
C SER A 46 16.28 19.82 -9.33
N GLN A 47 15.22 20.59 -9.12
CA GLN A 47 14.30 20.99 -10.19
C GLN A 47 14.99 21.84 -11.24
N GLU A 48 15.83 22.79 -10.82
CA GLU A 48 16.60 23.63 -11.73
C GLU A 48 17.59 22.81 -12.56
N GLU A 49 18.40 21.96 -11.94
CA GLU A 49 19.36 21.11 -12.67
C GLU A 49 18.65 20.10 -13.58
N PHE A 50 17.52 19.54 -13.13
CA PHE A 50 16.70 18.68 -13.95
C PHE A 50 16.11 19.42 -15.15
N PHE A 51 15.65 20.67 -14.96
CA PHE A 51 15.17 21.52 -16.05
C PHE A 51 16.25 21.73 -17.12
N HIS A 52 17.50 22.01 -16.72
CA HIS A 52 18.60 22.15 -17.66
C HIS A 52 18.95 20.84 -18.39
N THR A 53 18.94 19.72 -17.66
CA THR A 53 19.17 18.39 -18.24
C THR A 53 18.09 18.02 -19.24
N PHE A 54 16.81 18.25 -18.88
CA PHE A 54 15.66 18.04 -19.75
C PHE A 54 15.77 18.84 -21.04
N ASN A 55 16.13 20.12 -20.95
CA ASN A 55 16.32 20.97 -22.14
C ASN A 55 17.45 20.45 -23.03
N ALA A 56 18.61 20.12 -22.45
CA ALA A 56 19.75 19.63 -23.22
C ALA A 56 19.41 18.35 -24.00
N LEU A 57 18.68 17.42 -23.37
CA LEU A 57 18.24 16.18 -24.01
C LEU A 57 17.12 16.41 -25.05
N LEU A 58 16.22 17.35 -24.79
CA LEU A 58 15.16 17.67 -25.75
C LEU A 58 15.75 18.33 -27.01
N GLU A 59 16.69 19.27 -26.84
CA GLU A 59 17.37 19.97 -27.94
C GLU A 59 18.27 19.05 -28.75
N GLY A 60 18.84 18.01 -28.12
CA GLY A 60 19.60 16.97 -28.81
C GLY A 60 18.76 15.83 -29.40
N ASN A 61 17.42 15.95 -29.40
CA ASN A 61 16.47 14.94 -29.87
C ASN A 61 16.57 13.57 -29.17
N GLN A 62 17.01 13.55 -27.91
CA GLN A 62 17.01 12.33 -27.10
C GLN A 62 15.64 12.04 -26.49
N GLN A 63 15.36 10.76 -26.25
CA GLN A 63 14.06 10.34 -25.74
C GLN A 63 13.95 10.63 -24.24
N ILE A 64 12.83 11.22 -23.81
CA ILE A 64 12.53 11.41 -22.38
C ILE A 64 11.20 10.70 -22.09
N ILE A 65 11.20 9.85 -21.07
CA ILE A 65 9.99 9.16 -20.59
C ILE A 65 9.88 9.43 -19.09
N LEU A 66 8.73 9.96 -18.69
CA LEU A 66 8.44 10.34 -17.31
C LEU A 66 7.19 9.61 -16.85
N THR A 67 7.17 9.16 -15.60
CA THR A 67 5.96 8.65 -14.93
C THR A 67 5.62 9.55 -13.74
N SER A 68 4.34 9.56 -13.37
CA SER A 68 3.82 10.34 -12.25
C SER A 68 2.55 9.71 -11.72
N ASP A 69 2.34 9.76 -10.41
CA ASP A 69 1.07 9.35 -9.77
C ASP A 69 -0.08 10.32 -10.07
N ARG A 70 0.24 11.55 -10.48
CA ARG A 70 -0.73 12.64 -10.72
C ARG A 70 -0.45 13.35 -12.02
N TYR A 71 -1.46 14.03 -12.56
CA TYR A 71 -1.25 14.87 -13.72
C TYR A 71 -0.23 15.97 -13.42
N PRO A 72 0.66 16.34 -14.37
CA PRO A 72 1.70 17.34 -14.12
C PRO A 72 1.22 18.66 -13.50
N LYS A 73 0.01 19.11 -13.87
CA LYS A 73 -0.59 20.34 -13.35
C LYS A 73 -0.91 20.26 -11.84
N GLU A 74 -1.18 19.08 -11.33
CA GLU A 74 -1.62 18.80 -9.95
C GLU A 74 -0.46 18.51 -8.99
N ILE A 75 0.78 18.45 -9.50
CA ILE A 75 1.95 18.19 -8.68
C ILE A 75 2.33 19.45 -7.90
N ASN A 76 1.90 19.52 -6.64
CA ASN A 76 2.24 20.64 -5.75
C ASN A 76 3.75 20.69 -5.46
N GLY A 77 4.33 21.89 -5.44
CA GLY A 77 5.75 22.10 -5.14
C GLY A 77 6.72 21.87 -6.30
N VAL A 78 6.22 21.56 -7.51
CA VAL A 78 7.01 21.59 -8.75
C VAL A 78 6.81 22.94 -9.45
N GLU A 79 7.89 23.54 -9.94
CA GLU A 79 7.88 24.80 -10.66
C GLU A 79 7.02 24.75 -11.93
N ASP A 80 6.28 25.83 -12.21
CA ASP A 80 5.33 25.89 -13.34
C ASP A 80 6.00 25.68 -14.71
N ARG A 81 7.28 26.04 -14.83
CA ARG A 81 8.06 25.77 -16.06
C ARG A 81 8.24 24.28 -16.30
N LEU A 82 8.53 23.49 -15.27
CA LEU A 82 8.66 22.04 -15.38
C LEU A 82 7.31 21.40 -15.67
N LYS A 83 6.25 21.82 -14.97
CA LYS A 83 4.87 21.37 -15.24
C LYS A 83 4.47 21.58 -16.70
N SER A 84 4.82 22.76 -17.24
CA SER A 84 4.57 23.09 -18.64
C SER A 84 5.34 22.18 -19.60
N ARG A 85 6.59 21.82 -19.27
CA ARG A 85 7.38 20.88 -20.09
C ARG A 85 6.82 19.46 -20.05
N PHE A 86 6.40 18.99 -18.88
CA PHE A 86 5.79 17.67 -18.74
C PHE A 86 4.50 17.56 -19.55
N GLY A 87 3.70 18.62 -19.59
CA GLY A 87 2.45 18.66 -20.37
C GLY A 87 2.61 18.93 -21.87
N TRP A 88 3.81 19.30 -22.35
CA TRP A 88 4.04 19.57 -23.77
C TRP A 88 4.22 18.29 -24.60
N GLY A 89 4.67 17.20 -23.96
CA GLY A 89 4.80 15.89 -24.57
C GLY A 89 3.48 15.12 -24.65
N LEU A 90 3.57 13.87 -25.09
CA LEU A 90 2.45 12.93 -25.03
C LEU A 90 2.19 12.51 -23.58
N THR A 91 1.08 12.96 -23.01
CA THR A 91 0.61 12.52 -21.69
C THR A 91 -0.45 11.45 -21.88
N VAL A 92 -0.19 10.23 -21.40
CA VAL A 92 -1.16 9.11 -21.43
C VAL A 92 -1.46 8.70 -20.00
N ALA A 93 -2.74 8.67 -19.64
CA ALA A 93 -3.18 8.12 -18.37
C ALA A 93 -3.23 6.59 -18.45
N ILE A 94 -2.69 5.91 -17.44
CA ILE A 94 -2.85 4.47 -17.27
C ILE A 94 -4.00 4.26 -16.30
N GLU A 95 -5.14 3.80 -16.80
CA GLU A 95 -6.29 3.47 -15.98
C GLU A 95 -6.12 2.08 -15.32
N PRO A 96 -6.74 1.85 -14.15
CA PRO A 96 -6.78 0.52 -13.56
C PRO A 96 -7.35 -0.52 -14.54
N PRO A 97 -6.78 -1.74 -14.59
CA PRO A 97 -7.19 -2.75 -15.55
C PRO A 97 -8.62 -3.23 -15.30
N GLU A 98 -9.40 -3.35 -16.38
CA GLU A 98 -10.70 -4.02 -16.39
C GLU A 98 -10.57 -5.53 -16.09
N LEU A 99 -11.69 -6.21 -15.83
CA LEU A 99 -11.68 -7.62 -15.41
C LEU A 99 -10.95 -8.52 -16.42
N GLU A 100 -11.25 -8.32 -17.70
CA GLU A 100 -10.67 -9.03 -18.83
C GLU A 100 -9.14 -8.84 -18.85
N THR A 101 -8.69 -7.60 -18.69
CA THR A 101 -7.27 -7.26 -18.63
C THR A 101 -6.60 -7.85 -17.38
N ARG A 102 -7.27 -7.85 -16.22
CA ARG A 102 -6.76 -8.50 -15.00
C ARG A 102 -6.57 -10.01 -15.17
N VAL A 103 -7.53 -10.67 -15.82
CA VAL A 103 -7.42 -12.11 -16.15
C VAL A 103 -6.25 -12.35 -17.09
N ALA A 104 -6.11 -11.54 -18.15
CA ALA A 104 -5.01 -11.66 -19.10
C ALA A 104 -3.64 -11.44 -18.44
N ILE A 105 -3.54 -10.48 -17.52
CA ILE A 105 -2.32 -10.23 -16.73
C ILE A 105 -1.98 -11.47 -15.89
N LEU A 106 -2.94 -12.02 -15.14
CA LEU A 106 -2.72 -13.20 -14.30
C LEU A 106 -2.26 -14.41 -15.12
N MET A 107 -2.91 -14.66 -16.26
CA MET A 107 -2.54 -15.77 -17.14
C MET A 107 -1.13 -15.57 -17.72
N LYS A 108 -0.83 -14.37 -18.24
CA LYS A 108 0.48 -14.06 -18.78
C LYS A 108 1.59 -14.19 -17.72
N LYS A 109 1.33 -13.70 -16.50
CA LYS A 109 2.28 -13.80 -15.39
C LYS A 109 2.47 -15.24 -14.91
N ALA A 110 1.42 -16.06 -14.92
CA ALA A 110 1.53 -17.48 -14.61
C ALA A 110 2.37 -18.22 -15.66
N ASP A 111 2.15 -17.92 -16.94
CA ASP A 111 2.94 -18.45 -18.05
C ASP A 111 4.42 -18.04 -17.95
N GLU A 112 4.71 -16.77 -17.61
CA GLU A 112 6.08 -16.26 -17.36
C GLU A 112 6.79 -16.97 -16.20
N ASN A 113 6.04 -17.58 -15.28
CA ASN A 113 6.56 -18.35 -14.14
C ASN A 113 6.47 -19.88 -14.35
N ASP A 114 6.19 -20.34 -15.58
CA ASP A 114 6.02 -21.76 -15.93
C ASP A 114 4.92 -22.49 -15.11
N ILE A 115 3.90 -21.76 -14.66
CA ILE A 115 2.79 -22.30 -13.87
C ILE A 115 1.52 -22.39 -14.71
N ARG A 116 0.93 -23.57 -14.75
CA ARG A 116 -0.38 -23.78 -15.37
C ARG A 116 -1.49 -23.23 -14.46
N LEU A 117 -1.99 -22.04 -14.76
CA LEU A 117 -3.14 -21.44 -14.10
C LEU A 117 -4.43 -21.68 -14.92
N PRO A 118 -5.42 -22.44 -14.41
CA PRO A 118 -6.70 -22.59 -15.10
C PRO A 118 -7.44 -21.25 -15.25
N GLY A 119 -8.05 -21.00 -16.41
CA GLY A 119 -8.73 -19.73 -16.70
C GLY A 119 -9.86 -19.39 -15.72
N GLU A 120 -10.59 -20.39 -15.22
CA GLU A 120 -11.62 -20.20 -14.19
C GLU A 120 -11.03 -19.73 -12.84
N VAL A 121 -9.81 -20.15 -12.52
CA VAL A 121 -9.10 -19.71 -11.32
C VAL A 121 -8.58 -18.29 -11.51
N ALA A 122 -8.00 -17.98 -12.67
CA ALA A 122 -7.60 -16.61 -13.01
C ALA A 122 -8.79 -15.63 -12.94
N PHE A 123 -9.94 -16.03 -13.48
CA PHE A 123 -11.19 -15.28 -13.39
C PHE A 123 -11.64 -15.11 -11.93
N PHE A 124 -11.58 -16.16 -11.12
CA PHE A 124 -11.93 -16.10 -9.71
C PHE A 124 -11.06 -15.09 -8.95
N ILE A 125 -9.74 -15.13 -9.14
CA ILE A 125 -8.78 -14.20 -8.52
C ILE A 125 -9.06 -12.76 -9.00
N ALA A 126 -9.13 -12.53 -10.31
CA ALA A 126 -9.34 -11.20 -10.91
C ALA A 126 -10.69 -10.58 -10.53
N LYS A 127 -11.72 -11.39 -10.27
CA LYS A 127 -13.04 -10.91 -9.83
C LYS A 127 -13.02 -10.41 -8.39
N ARG A 128 -12.22 -11.04 -7.54
CA ARG A 128 -12.08 -10.70 -6.12
C ARG A 128 -11.12 -9.53 -5.92
N LEU A 129 -9.99 -9.53 -6.60
CA LEU A 129 -8.96 -8.51 -6.49
C LEU A 129 -9.16 -7.39 -7.52
N ARG A 130 -9.54 -6.20 -7.05
CA ARG A 130 -9.99 -5.07 -7.90
C ARG A 130 -9.17 -3.79 -7.77
N SER A 131 -8.18 -3.81 -6.91
CA SER A 131 -7.36 -2.68 -6.48
C SER A 131 -6.36 -2.24 -7.55
N ASN A 132 -5.30 -3.01 -7.78
CA ASN A 132 -4.23 -2.68 -8.72
C ASN A 132 -3.46 -3.93 -9.19
N VAL A 133 -2.59 -3.75 -10.19
CA VAL A 133 -1.81 -4.86 -10.80
C VAL A 133 -0.85 -5.51 -9.80
N ARG A 134 -0.24 -4.74 -8.88
CA ARG A 134 0.68 -5.29 -7.88
C ARG A 134 -0.02 -6.27 -6.94
N GLU A 135 -1.25 -5.97 -6.51
CA GLU A 135 -2.03 -6.89 -5.68
C GLU A 135 -2.41 -8.18 -6.43
N LEU A 136 -2.72 -8.09 -7.73
CA LEU A 136 -2.95 -9.27 -8.56
C LEU A 136 -1.70 -10.15 -8.65
N GLU A 137 -0.54 -9.52 -8.90
CA GLU A 137 0.74 -10.22 -8.97
C GLU A 137 1.13 -10.83 -7.61
N GLY A 138 0.96 -10.09 -6.52
CA GLY A 138 1.22 -10.58 -5.17
C GLY A 138 0.35 -11.78 -4.79
N ALA A 139 -0.94 -11.73 -5.14
CA ALA A 139 -1.84 -12.87 -4.94
C ALA A 139 -1.46 -14.07 -5.81
N LEU A 140 -1.10 -13.86 -7.07
CA LEU A 140 -0.61 -14.93 -7.94
C LEU A 140 0.65 -15.56 -7.38
N ASN A 141 1.63 -14.76 -6.97
CA ASN A 141 2.87 -15.25 -6.37
C ASN A 141 2.59 -16.09 -5.11
N ARG A 142 1.65 -15.68 -4.27
CA ARG A 142 1.23 -16.46 -3.09
C ARG A 142 0.61 -17.80 -3.48
N VAL A 143 -0.27 -17.82 -4.50
CA VAL A 143 -0.85 -19.06 -5.03
C VAL A 143 0.23 -19.98 -5.59
N ILE A 144 1.19 -19.43 -6.33
CA ILE A 144 2.32 -20.18 -6.89
C ILE A 144 3.20 -20.77 -5.78
N ALA A 145 3.60 -19.95 -4.80
CA ALA A 145 4.41 -20.37 -3.66
C ALA A 145 3.74 -21.52 -2.90
N ASN A 146 2.46 -21.38 -2.56
CA ASN A 146 1.70 -22.44 -1.88
C ASN A 146 1.58 -23.72 -2.73
N ALA A 147 1.42 -23.58 -4.06
CA ALA A 147 1.25 -24.73 -4.94
C ALA A 147 2.56 -25.51 -5.06
N ASN A 148 3.67 -24.79 -5.18
CA ASN A 148 5.02 -25.37 -5.20
C ASN A 148 5.36 -26.05 -3.86
N PHE A 149 5.00 -25.43 -2.74
CA PHE A 149 5.26 -25.97 -1.41
C PHE A 149 4.44 -27.24 -1.11
N THR A 150 3.16 -27.25 -1.47
CA THR A 150 2.25 -28.37 -1.17
C THR A 150 2.19 -29.43 -2.26
N GLY A 151 2.72 -29.16 -3.45
CA GLY A 151 2.60 -30.00 -4.64
C GLY A 151 1.15 -30.16 -5.14
N ARG A 152 0.21 -29.35 -4.64
CA ARG A 152 -1.21 -29.44 -5.00
C ARG A 152 -1.49 -28.71 -6.31
N ALA A 153 -2.44 -29.23 -7.08
CA ALA A 153 -2.94 -28.54 -8.26
C ALA A 153 -3.67 -27.25 -7.87
N ILE A 154 -3.47 -26.19 -8.67
CA ILE A 154 -4.12 -24.90 -8.47
C ILE A 154 -5.60 -25.00 -8.88
N THR A 155 -6.48 -25.17 -7.89
CA THR A 155 -7.94 -25.18 -8.04
C THR A 155 -8.56 -23.97 -7.33
N ILE A 156 -9.86 -23.70 -7.55
CA ILE A 156 -10.57 -22.60 -6.87
C ILE A 156 -10.54 -22.78 -5.34
N ASP A 157 -10.73 -24.01 -4.85
CA ASP A 157 -10.71 -24.29 -3.40
C ASP A 157 -9.31 -24.08 -2.81
N PHE A 158 -8.27 -24.49 -3.55
CA PHE A 158 -6.89 -24.23 -3.17
C PHE A 158 -6.60 -22.73 -3.09
N VAL A 159 -7.06 -21.94 -4.06
CA VAL A 159 -6.87 -20.49 -4.05
C VAL A 159 -7.63 -19.81 -2.91
N ARG A 160 -8.83 -20.29 -2.55
CA ARG A 160 -9.57 -19.80 -1.38
C ARG A 160 -8.80 -20.02 -0.08
N GLU A 161 -8.13 -21.15 0.04
CA GLU A 161 -7.27 -21.48 1.18
C GLU A 161 -6.02 -20.60 1.19
N ALA A 162 -5.27 -20.56 0.08
CA ALA A 162 -4.02 -19.81 -0.05
C ALA A 162 -4.19 -18.29 0.08
N LEU A 163 -5.36 -17.76 -0.32
CA LEU A 163 -5.67 -16.33 -0.25
C LEU A 163 -6.67 -15.99 0.86
N ARG A 164 -6.94 -16.88 1.81
CA ARG A 164 -8.00 -16.73 2.81
C ARG A 164 -7.96 -15.37 3.52
N ASP A 165 -6.82 -15.01 4.08
CA ASP A 165 -6.69 -13.78 4.88
C ASP A 165 -6.76 -12.53 4.00
N LEU A 166 -6.21 -12.59 2.80
CA LEU A 166 -6.25 -11.51 1.82
C LEU A 166 -7.71 -11.25 1.38
N LEU A 167 -8.43 -12.32 1.03
CA LEU A 167 -9.84 -12.25 0.67
C LEU A 167 -10.71 -11.78 1.83
N ALA A 168 -10.45 -12.27 3.05
CA ALA A 168 -11.18 -11.87 4.25
C ALA A 168 -10.97 -10.39 4.60
N LEU A 169 -9.76 -9.86 4.39
CA LEU A 169 -9.48 -8.44 4.58
C LEU A 169 -10.28 -7.59 3.60
N GLN A 170 -10.30 -7.96 2.31
CA GLN A 170 -11.12 -7.23 1.33
C GLN A 170 -12.62 -7.30 1.61
N GLU A 171 -13.14 -8.46 2.03
CA GLU A 171 -14.56 -8.59 2.40
C GLU A 171 -14.94 -7.73 3.60
N LYS A 172 -14.02 -7.53 4.56
CA LYS A 172 -14.22 -6.61 5.70
C LYS A 172 -14.18 -5.13 5.30
N LEU A 173 -13.36 -4.78 4.31
CA LEU A 173 -13.21 -3.40 3.85
C LEU A 173 -14.40 -2.95 3.00
N VAL A 174 -14.93 -3.84 2.17
CA VAL A 174 -15.99 -3.53 1.20
C VAL A 174 -17.35 -4.03 1.69
N THR A 175 -17.87 -3.40 2.75
CA THR A 175 -19.22 -3.68 3.31
C THR A 175 -20.24 -2.63 2.91
N ILE A 176 -21.54 -2.98 2.91
CA ILE A 176 -22.62 -2.01 2.63
C ILE A 176 -22.55 -0.84 3.62
N ASP A 177 -22.26 -1.11 4.90
CA ASP A 177 -22.13 -0.09 5.94
C ASP A 177 -20.99 0.90 5.66
N ASN A 178 -19.83 0.41 5.22
CA ASN A 178 -18.71 1.27 4.83
C ASN A 178 -19.08 2.11 3.60
N ILE A 179 -19.70 1.51 2.59
CA ILE A 179 -20.18 2.22 1.40
C ILE A 179 -21.15 3.35 1.80
N GLN A 180 -22.10 3.06 2.70
CA GLN A 180 -23.04 4.07 3.21
C GLN A 180 -22.32 5.22 3.92
N LYS A 181 -21.34 4.91 4.79
CA LYS A 181 -20.54 5.91 5.51
C LYS A 181 -19.76 6.80 4.53
N THR A 182 -18.99 6.20 3.63
CA THR A 182 -18.15 6.94 2.67
C THR A 182 -18.98 7.85 1.78
N VAL A 183 -20.10 7.36 1.25
CA VAL A 183 -20.99 8.17 0.41
C VAL A 183 -21.69 9.28 1.22
N ALA A 184 -22.14 8.98 2.45
CA ALA A 184 -22.77 9.98 3.31
C ALA A 184 -21.80 11.13 3.66
N GLU A 185 -20.56 10.80 4.00
CA GLU A 185 -19.51 11.76 4.36
C GLU A 185 -19.17 12.68 3.19
N TYR A 186 -18.96 12.12 1.99
CA TYR A 186 -18.65 12.89 0.78
C TYR A 186 -19.76 13.90 0.44
N TYR A 187 -21.01 13.45 0.42
CA TYR A 187 -22.15 14.33 0.13
C TYR A 187 -22.60 15.17 1.33
N LYS A 188 -21.90 15.06 2.47
CA LYS A 188 -22.17 15.80 3.72
C LYS A 188 -23.61 15.62 4.21
N ILE A 189 -24.12 14.40 4.13
CA ILE A 189 -25.44 14.01 4.66
C ILE A 189 -25.28 12.99 5.79
N LYS A 190 -26.33 12.77 6.59
CA LYS A 190 -26.29 11.73 7.62
C LYS A 190 -26.63 10.38 7.01
N ILE A 191 -26.08 9.29 7.55
CA ILE A 191 -26.46 7.92 7.16
C ILE A 191 -27.98 7.71 7.32
N ALA A 192 -28.58 8.29 8.37
CA ALA A 192 -30.03 8.26 8.55
C ALA A 192 -30.81 8.87 7.36
N ASP A 193 -30.25 9.85 6.64
CA ASP A 193 -30.87 10.40 5.43
C ASP A 193 -30.82 9.39 4.27
N LEU A 194 -29.72 8.65 4.12
CA LEU A 194 -29.62 7.54 3.15
C LEU A 194 -30.67 6.46 3.43
N LEU A 195 -30.97 6.17 4.69
CA LEU A 195 -31.98 5.18 5.07
C LEU A 195 -33.42 5.74 4.98
N SER A 196 -33.61 7.06 5.16
CA SER A 196 -34.93 7.71 5.19
C SER A 196 -35.76 7.55 3.91
N LYS A 197 -37.08 7.73 3.98
CA LYS A 197 -37.96 7.75 2.78
C LYS A 197 -37.89 9.05 1.96
N ARG A 198 -37.03 10.02 2.32
CA ARG A 198 -36.94 11.32 1.61
C ARG A 198 -36.51 11.15 0.16
N ARG A 199 -37.19 11.86 -0.74
CA ARG A 199 -37.02 11.81 -2.20
C ARG A 199 -36.36 13.06 -2.80
N SER A 200 -35.94 14.03 -1.98
CA SER A 200 -35.20 15.20 -2.47
C SER A 200 -33.94 14.77 -3.20
N ARG A 201 -33.58 15.46 -4.29
CA ARG A 201 -32.41 15.11 -5.12
C ARG A 201 -31.11 15.05 -4.29
N SER A 202 -30.97 15.95 -3.31
CA SER A 202 -29.84 16.01 -2.36
C SER A 202 -29.66 14.77 -1.49
N VAL A 203 -30.66 13.90 -1.38
CA VAL A 203 -30.58 12.65 -0.62
C VAL A 203 -30.75 11.44 -1.55
N ALA A 204 -31.64 11.55 -2.54
CA ALA A 204 -31.92 10.48 -3.48
C ALA A 204 -30.71 10.15 -4.37
N ARG A 205 -29.92 11.15 -4.80
CA ARG A 205 -28.72 10.93 -5.62
C ARG A 205 -27.60 10.22 -4.85
N PRO A 206 -27.18 10.70 -3.65
CA PRO A 206 -26.24 9.95 -2.81
C PRO A 206 -26.70 8.52 -2.51
N ARG A 207 -27.99 8.32 -2.25
CA ARG A 207 -28.54 6.98 -2.02
C ARG A 207 -28.44 6.08 -3.25
N GLN A 208 -28.76 6.61 -4.43
CA GLN A 208 -28.64 5.86 -5.68
C GLN A 208 -27.19 5.48 -5.96
N MET A 209 -26.26 6.41 -5.71
CA MET A 209 -24.81 6.18 -5.78
C MET A 209 -24.38 5.04 -4.86
N ALA A 210 -24.75 5.11 -3.57
CA ALA A 210 -24.42 4.08 -2.59
C ALA A 210 -25.00 2.70 -2.93
N MET A 211 -26.22 2.62 -3.47
CA MET A 211 -26.83 1.37 -3.93
C MET A 211 -26.11 0.78 -5.15
N ALA A 212 -25.73 1.62 -6.12
CA ALA A 212 -24.98 1.19 -7.29
C ALA A 212 -23.60 0.66 -6.89
N LEU A 213 -22.89 1.39 -6.03
CA LEU A 213 -21.61 0.96 -5.47
C LEU A 213 -21.75 -0.33 -4.67
N ALA A 214 -22.77 -0.47 -3.81
CA ALA A 214 -23.01 -1.71 -3.08
C ALA A 214 -23.26 -2.89 -4.02
N LYS A 215 -23.96 -2.67 -5.14
CA LYS A 215 -24.22 -3.72 -6.11
C LYS A 215 -22.98 -4.12 -6.91
N GLU A 216 -22.12 -3.16 -7.22
CA GLU A 216 -20.89 -3.39 -7.98
C GLU A 216 -19.81 -4.00 -7.10
N LEU A 217 -19.60 -3.46 -5.90
CA LEU A 217 -18.48 -3.74 -5.01
C LEU A 217 -18.69 -4.93 -4.08
N THR A 218 -19.94 -5.32 -3.82
CA THR A 218 -20.25 -6.43 -2.90
C THR A 218 -20.94 -7.61 -3.62
N ASN A 219 -21.01 -8.76 -2.96
CA ASN A 219 -21.75 -9.93 -3.45
C ASN A 219 -23.23 -9.92 -3.05
N HIS A 220 -23.73 -8.86 -2.41
CA HIS A 220 -25.12 -8.83 -1.96
C HIS A 220 -26.11 -8.79 -3.12
N SER A 221 -27.24 -9.47 -2.91
CA SER A 221 -28.40 -9.47 -3.78
C SER A 221 -29.15 -8.13 -3.72
N LEU A 222 -29.97 -7.84 -4.73
CA LEU A 222 -30.80 -6.62 -4.75
C LEU A 222 -31.74 -6.52 -3.53
N PRO A 223 -32.36 -7.61 -3.04
CA PRO A 223 -33.12 -7.57 -1.79
C PRO A 223 -32.28 -7.21 -0.56
N GLU A 224 -31.12 -7.86 -0.37
CA GLU A 224 -30.24 -7.59 0.79
C GLU A 224 -29.74 -6.14 0.81
N ILE A 225 -29.38 -5.60 -0.37
CA ILE A 225 -29.03 -4.19 -0.52
C ILE A 225 -30.26 -3.33 -0.14
N GLY A 226 -31.43 -3.66 -0.67
CA GLY A 226 -32.68 -2.96 -0.36
C GLY A 226 -32.96 -2.86 1.13
N ASP A 227 -32.83 -3.97 1.85
CA ASP A 227 -33.01 -4.06 3.29
C ASP A 227 -32.02 -3.16 4.05
N ALA A 228 -30.72 -3.23 3.69
CA ALA A 228 -29.68 -2.41 4.29
C ALA A 228 -29.87 -0.90 4.02
N PHE A 229 -30.60 -0.53 2.96
CA PHE A 229 -31.02 0.84 2.70
C PHE A 229 -32.43 1.14 3.23
N GLY A 230 -32.80 0.64 4.40
CA GLY A 230 -34.04 1.01 5.09
C GLY A 230 -35.29 0.28 4.59
N GLY A 231 -35.15 -1.03 4.26
CA GLY A 231 -36.26 -1.89 3.85
C GLY A 231 -36.86 -1.52 2.50
N ARG A 232 -36.01 -1.17 1.54
CA ARG A 232 -36.42 -0.80 0.17
C ARG A 232 -36.60 -2.02 -0.71
N ASP A 233 -37.60 -1.96 -1.58
CA ASP A 233 -37.82 -3.03 -2.54
C ASP A 233 -36.66 -3.16 -3.54
N HIS A 234 -36.37 -4.40 -3.94
CA HIS A 234 -35.33 -4.74 -4.92
C HIS A 234 -35.45 -3.96 -6.24
N THR A 235 -36.66 -3.62 -6.68
CA THR A 235 -36.90 -2.78 -7.87
C THR A 235 -36.37 -1.35 -7.70
N THR A 236 -36.37 -0.82 -6.47
CA THR A 236 -35.80 0.51 -6.16
C THR A 236 -34.28 0.50 -6.32
N VAL A 237 -33.64 -0.58 -5.88
CA VAL A 237 -32.18 -0.79 -6.01
C VAL A 237 -31.81 -0.95 -7.49
N LEU A 238 -32.58 -1.75 -8.23
CA LEU A 238 -32.37 -1.93 -9.67
C LEU A 238 -32.50 -0.60 -10.44
N HIS A 239 -33.53 0.19 -10.13
CA HIS A 239 -33.72 1.51 -10.71
C HIS A 239 -32.56 2.46 -10.34
N ALA A 240 -32.06 2.41 -9.11
CA ALA A 240 -30.89 3.19 -8.69
C ALA A 240 -29.64 2.84 -9.51
N CYS A 241 -29.35 1.54 -9.68
CA CYS A 241 -28.20 1.08 -10.46
C CYS A 241 -28.25 1.58 -11.90
N ARG A 242 -29.37 1.33 -12.60
CA ARG A 242 -29.58 1.82 -13.98
C ARG A 242 -29.48 3.33 -14.09
N LYS A 243 -29.97 4.06 -13.08
CA LYS A 243 -29.93 5.53 -13.14
C LYS A 243 -28.52 6.08 -12.96
N ILE A 244 -27.69 5.47 -12.11
CA ILE A 244 -26.28 5.86 -11.96
C ILE A 244 -25.49 5.50 -13.22
N GLU A 245 -25.73 4.33 -13.80
CA GLU A 245 -25.11 3.91 -15.06
C GLU A 245 -25.38 4.92 -16.18
N GLN A 246 -26.65 5.30 -16.39
CA GLN A 246 -27.02 6.36 -17.33
C GLN A 246 -26.33 7.70 -17.01
N LEU A 247 -26.32 8.11 -15.74
CA LEU A 247 -25.74 9.41 -15.36
C LEU A 247 -24.21 9.46 -15.50
N ARG A 248 -23.52 8.32 -15.41
CA ARG A 248 -22.07 8.24 -15.66
C ARG A 248 -21.70 8.52 -17.11
N GLU A 249 -22.62 8.26 -18.04
CA GLU A 249 -22.47 8.60 -19.46
C GLU A 249 -22.78 10.08 -19.72
N GLU A 250 -23.78 10.62 -19.04
CA GLU A 250 -24.31 11.97 -19.28
C GLU A 250 -23.57 13.09 -18.50
N SER A 251 -22.94 12.77 -17.36
CA SER A 251 -22.39 13.77 -16.43
C SER A 251 -20.97 13.40 -15.97
N HIS A 252 -20.03 14.31 -16.25
CA HIS A 252 -18.64 14.17 -15.84
C HIS A 252 -18.48 14.09 -14.32
N ASP A 253 -19.15 14.98 -13.58
CA ASP A 253 -19.11 15.00 -12.10
C ASP A 253 -19.56 13.66 -11.49
N ILE A 254 -20.63 13.03 -12.02
CA ILE A 254 -21.09 11.73 -11.52
C ILE A 254 -20.13 10.61 -11.87
N LYS A 255 -19.48 10.69 -13.04
CA LYS A 255 -18.44 9.73 -13.44
C LYS A 255 -17.22 9.84 -12.53
N GLU A 256 -16.75 11.05 -12.24
CA GLU A 256 -15.65 11.30 -11.30
C GLU A 256 -16.00 10.87 -9.88
N ASP A 257 -17.16 11.25 -9.36
CA ASP A 257 -17.66 10.82 -8.05
C ASP A 257 -17.63 9.28 -7.95
N PHE A 258 -18.16 8.59 -8.96
CA PHE A 258 -18.20 7.13 -9.00
C PHE A 258 -16.81 6.51 -8.96
N LEU A 259 -15.88 7.00 -9.80
CA LEU A 259 -14.50 6.53 -9.84
C LEU A 259 -13.78 6.77 -8.51
N GLN A 260 -13.96 7.96 -7.94
CA GLN A 260 -13.37 8.32 -6.65
C GLN A 260 -13.90 7.44 -5.52
N PHE A 261 -15.21 7.17 -5.48
CA PHE A 261 -15.78 6.24 -4.50
C PHE A 261 -15.28 4.82 -4.70
N ASN A 262 -15.24 4.34 -5.94
CA ASN A 262 -14.74 3.01 -6.25
C ASN A 262 -13.28 2.83 -5.77
N GLN A 263 -12.44 3.83 -5.98
CA GLN A 263 -11.07 3.84 -5.47
C GLN A 263 -11.01 3.94 -3.94
N ASN A 264 -11.73 4.89 -3.34
CA ASN A 264 -11.71 5.12 -1.89
C ASN A 264 -12.27 3.93 -1.10
N ILE A 265 -13.36 3.31 -1.55
CA ILE A 265 -14.01 2.19 -0.85
C ILE A 265 -13.15 0.92 -0.94
N VAL A 266 -12.39 0.76 -2.03
CA VAL A 266 -11.47 -0.38 -2.21
C VAL A 266 -10.15 -0.17 -1.44
N VAL A 267 -9.76 1.08 -1.17
CA VAL A 267 -8.44 1.44 -0.58
C VAL A 267 -8.50 1.80 0.92
N ILE A 268 -9.65 2.23 1.47
CA ILE A 268 -9.69 2.70 2.86
C ILE A 268 -9.76 1.53 3.86
N ALA A 269 -8.58 1.10 4.30
CA ALA A 269 -8.40 0.52 5.63
C ALA A 269 -8.60 1.62 6.68
N HIS A 270 -9.70 1.57 7.42
CA HIS A 270 -9.84 2.38 8.63
C HIS A 270 -9.06 1.66 9.75
N MET A 271 -7.93 2.22 10.18
CA MET A 271 -7.20 1.74 11.36
C MET A 271 -7.16 2.85 12.40
N LYS A 272 -7.54 2.54 13.64
CA LYS A 272 -7.44 3.47 14.76
C LYS A 272 -7.02 2.75 16.01
N PHE A 273 -6.12 3.33 16.78
CA PHE A 273 -5.84 2.85 18.13
C PHE A 273 -5.38 3.99 19.03
N ILE A 274 -5.51 3.77 20.33
CA ILE A 274 -4.98 4.66 21.35
C ILE A 274 -4.10 3.83 22.30
N VAL A 275 -2.90 4.33 22.58
CA VAL A 275 -1.93 3.64 23.43
C VAL A 275 -1.07 4.64 24.19
N GLU A 276 -0.71 4.30 25.42
CA GLU A 276 0.26 5.07 26.20
C GLU A 276 1.66 4.89 25.61
N ARG A 277 2.43 5.96 25.57
CA ARG A 277 3.79 5.99 25.01
C ARG A 277 4.67 4.87 25.57
N GLU A 278 4.59 4.60 26.86
CA GLU A 278 5.43 3.62 27.58
C GLU A 278 5.21 2.19 27.07
N HIS A 279 3.96 1.85 26.75
CA HIS A 279 3.59 0.55 26.20
C HIS A 279 4.02 0.39 24.74
N LEU A 280 4.23 1.49 24.01
CA LEU A 280 4.57 1.48 22.58
C LEU A 280 6.08 1.60 22.31
N LEU A 281 6.80 2.39 23.12
CA LEU A 281 8.18 2.79 22.81
C LEU A 281 9.16 1.61 22.81
N LYS A 282 9.09 0.73 23.80
CA LYS A 282 9.98 -0.44 23.92
C LYS A 282 9.73 -1.46 22.81
N PRO A 283 8.48 -1.89 22.52
CA PRO A 283 8.16 -2.71 21.35
C PRO A 283 8.64 -2.10 20.03
N LEU A 284 8.40 -0.80 19.80
CA LEU A 284 8.86 -0.10 18.60
C LEU A 284 10.38 -0.15 18.44
N GLN A 285 11.14 0.04 19.53
CA GLN A 285 12.60 -0.05 19.50
C GLN A 285 13.08 -1.46 19.10
N GLN A 286 12.42 -2.50 19.62
CA GLN A 286 12.77 -3.89 19.34
C GLN A 286 12.58 -4.22 17.85
N VAL A 287 11.41 -3.90 17.29
CA VAL A 287 11.08 -4.25 15.90
C VAL A 287 11.73 -3.34 14.86
N SER A 288 12.20 -2.15 15.25
CA SER A 288 12.92 -1.25 14.36
C SER A 288 14.40 -1.60 14.23
N SER A 289 14.93 -2.46 15.09
CA SER A 289 16.36 -2.82 15.12
C SER A 289 16.86 -3.56 13.86
N PRO A 290 16.10 -4.49 13.27
CA PRO A 290 16.51 -5.19 12.03
C PRO A 290 16.53 -4.29 10.79
N LEU A 291 15.76 -3.20 10.78
CA LEU A 291 15.45 -2.44 9.56
C LEU A 291 16.63 -1.63 8.98
N GLY A 292 17.81 -1.69 9.59
CA GLY A 292 19.04 -1.10 9.07
C GLY A 292 18.98 0.41 8.77
N GLY A 293 20.10 0.97 8.29
CA GLY A 293 20.18 2.40 7.96
C GLY A 293 19.79 2.75 6.52
N ARG A 294 19.88 1.78 5.61
CA ARG A 294 19.66 1.94 4.16
C ARG A 294 19.04 0.66 3.59
N PRO A 295 17.72 0.53 3.61
CA PRO A 295 17.05 -0.62 3.03
C PRO A 295 17.24 -0.67 1.50
N THR A 296 17.32 -1.87 0.94
CA THR A 296 17.40 -2.12 -0.51
C THR A 296 16.11 -1.73 -1.24
N LEU A 297 14.96 -1.87 -0.57
CA LEU A 297 13.63 -1.45 -1.04
C LEU A 297 12.99 -0.47 -0.04
N PRO A 298 12.28 0.59 -0.50
CA PRO A 298 11.67 1.57 0.40
C PRO A 298 10.75 0.98 1.48
N ILE A 299 10.00 -0.08 1.16
CA ILE A 299 9.08 -0.77 2.09
C ILE A 299 9.80 -1.44 3.27
N LEU A 300 11.06 -1.86 3.10
CA LEU A 300 11.89 -2.44 4.16
C LEU A 300 12.38 -1.39 5.17
N GLY A 301 12.17 -0.09 4.89
CA GLY A 301 12.34 0.97 5.88
C GLY A 301 11.10 1.22 6.75
N ASN A 302 10.00 0.51 6.47
CA ASN A 302 8.74 0.64 7.19
C ASN A 302 8.55 -0.47 8.23
N LEU A 303 7.69 -0.21 9.21
CA LEU A 303 7.07 -1.20 10.07
C LEU A 303 5.67 -1.51 9.56
N LEU A 304 5.28 -2.77 9.56
CA LEU A 304 3.89 -3.18 9.44
C LEU A 304 3.20 -3.00 10.80
N LEU A 305 2.09 -2.28 10.81
CA LEU A 305 1.20 -2.11 11.95
C LEU A 305 -0.08 -2.88 11.66
N GLN A 306 -0.51 -3.72 12.61
CA GLN A 306 -1.77 -4.45 12.51
C GLN A 306 -2.55 -4.35 13.82
N VAL A 307 -3.71 -3.72 13.77
CA VAL A 307 -4.65 -3.68 14.90
C VAL A 307 -5.62 -4.85 14.75
N THR A 308 -5.62 -5.73 15.75
CA THR A 308 -6.54 -6.85 15.90
C THR A 308 -7.33 -6.70 17.21
N GLU A 309 -8.27 -7.61 17.51
CA GLU A 309 -9.08 -7.53 18.73
C GLU A 309 -8.21 -7.45 19.99
N GLY A 310 -8.13 -6.26 20.58
CA GLY A 310 -7.41 -5.98 21.81
C GLY A 310 -5.88 -5.89 21.70
N SER A 311 -5.29 -5.93 20.50
CA SER A 311 -3.83 -5.84 20.36
C SER A 311 -3.33 -5.19 19.07
N LEU A 312 -2.20 -4.51 19.18
CA LEU A 312 -1.40 -3.98 18.08
C LEU A 312 -0.20 -4.90 17.87
N LEU A 313 -0.07 -5.47 16.68
CA LEU A 313 1.16 -6.10 16.22
C LEU A 313 2.01 -5.09 15.45
N LEU A 314 3.30 -5.13 15.75
CA LEU A 314 4.35 -4.37 15.09
C LEU A 314 5.30 -5.37 14.46
N THR A 315 5.52 -5.30 13.15
CA THR A 315 6.42 -6.21 12.45
C THR A 315 7.47 -5.42 11.66
N GLY A 316 8.73 -5.78 11.83
CA GLY A 316 9.85 -5.29 11.05
C GLY A 316 10.65 -6.44 10.46
N THR A 317 11.13 -6.29 9.22
CA THR A 317 11.93 -7.31 8.54
C THR A 317 12.96 -6.69 7.58
N ASP A 318 14.10 -7.37 7.43
CA ASP A 318 15.11 -7.12 6.41
C ASP A 318 15.12 -8.20 5.30
N LEU A 319 14.06 -9.02 5.22
CA LEU A 319 13.89 -10.22 4.38
C LEU A 319 14.67 -11.46 4.83
N GLU A 320 15.59 -11.34 5.78
CA GLU A 320 16.31 -12.49 6.35
C GLU A 320 15.79 -12.82 7.75
N MET A 321 15.41 -11.79 8.51
CA MET A 321 14.87 -11.88 9.87
C MET A 321 13.54 -11.14 9.95
N GLU A 322 12.59 -11.71 10.69
CA GLU A 322 11.38 -11.02 11.13
C GLU A 322 11.42 -10.78 12.64
N MET A 323 11.10 -9.56 13.06
CA MET A 323 10.84 -9.24 14.45
C MET A 323 9.41 -8.76 14.62
N VAL A 324 8.67 -9.48 15.46
CA VAL A 324 7.28 -9.17 15.80
C VAL A 324 7.19 -8.80 17.27
N ALA A 325 6.53 -7.68 17.57
CA ALA A 325 6.16 -7.31 18.93
C ALA A 325 4.66 -7.08 19.04
N ARG A 326 4.09 -7.51 20.17
CA ARG A 326 2.66 -7.37 20.47
C ARG A 326 2.47 -6.37 21.60
N VAL A 327 1.56 -5.42 21.41
CA VAL A 327 1.16 -4.42 22.40
C VAL A 327 -0.32 -4.61 22.70
N ALA A 328 -0.68 -4.75 23.98
CA ALA A 328 -2.08 -4.82 24.37
C ALA A 328 -2.75 -3.44 24.24
N LEU A 329 -3.95 -3.39 23.66
CA LEU A 329 -4.74 -2.17 23.52
C LEU A 329 -5.93 -2.25 24.49
N SER A 330 -5.88 -1.45 25.56
CA SER A 330 -6.95 -1.32 26.55
C SER A 330 -8.01 -0.28 26.16
N GLN A 331 -7.70 0.58 25.20
CA GLN A 331 -8.54 1.68 24.75
C GLN A 331 -9.31 1.34 23.46
N PRO A 332 -10.34 2.14 23.08
CA PRO A 332 -11.08 1.94 21.84
C PRO A 332 -10.16 1.92 20.61
N HIS A 333 -10.37 0.92 19.76
CA HIS A 333 -9.58 0.69 18.55
C HIS A 333 -10.48 0.21 17.41
N GLU A 334 -10.04 0.46 16.19
CA GLU A 334 -10.64 -0.01 14.95
C GLU A 334 -9.59 -0.85 14.22
N ALA A 335 -9.96 -2.10 13.94
CA ALA A 335 -9.07 -3.07 13.31
C ALA A 335 -8.67 -2.62 11.89
N GLY A 336 -7.41 -2.79 11.55
CA GLY A 336 -6.86 -2.39 10.27
C GLY A 336 -5.36 -2.62 10.21
N ALA A 337 -4.78 -2.44 9.03
CA ALA A 337 -3.35 -2.66 8.82
C ALA A 337 -2.78 -1.62 7.87
N THR A 338 -1.55 -1.19 8.12
CA THR A 338 -0.79 -0.30 7.23
C THR A 338 0.70 -0.40 7.51
N THR A 339 1.54 0.18 6.65
CA THR A 339 2.96 0.30 6.94
C THR A 339 3.34 1.76 7.23
N VAL A 340 4.28 1.98 8.15
CA VAL A 340 4.73 3.32 8.53
C VAL A 340 6.26 3.40 8.51
N PRO A 341 6.87 4.53 8.09
CA PRO A 341 8.31 4.73 8.20
C PRO A 341 8.80 4.56 9.64
N ALA A 342 9.56 3.49 9.87
CA ALA A 342 9.91 3.00 11.20
C ALA A 342 10.61 4.06 12.05
N ARG A 343 11.67 4.63 11.48
CA ARG A 343 12.51 5.65 12.14
C ARG A 343 11.72 6.90 12.50
N LYS A 344 10.91 7.43 11.56
CA LYS A 344 10.13 8.64 11.81
C LYS A 344 9.09 8.40 12.89
N PHE A 345 8.40 7.26 12.86
CA PHE A 345 7.40 6.93 13.85
C PHE A 345 8.02 6.74 15.25
N PHE A 346 9.14 6.02 15.33
CA PHE A 346 9.91 5.87 16.56
C PHE A 346 10.38 7.23 17.12
N ASP A 347 10.97 8.09 16.28
CA ASP A 347 11.46 9.41 16.70
C ASP A 347 10.33 10.31 17.24
N ILE A 348 9.14 10.24 16.62
CA ILE A 348 7.93 10.93 17.09
C ILE A 348 7.54 10.41 18.48
N CYS A 349 7.36 9.10 18.64
CA CYS A 349 6.96 8.50 19.92
C CYS A 349 7.99 8.77 21.03
N ARG A 350 9.29 8.74 20.70
CA ARG A 350 10.37 9.05 21.65
C ARG A 350 10.31 10.50 22.12
N GLY A 351 9.98 11.44 21.23
CA GLY A 351 9.91 12.87 21.53
C GLY A 351 8.68 13.32 22.32
N LEU A 352 7.71 12.44 22.56
CA LEU A 352 6.54 12.75 23.38
C LEU A 352 6.85 12.71 24.90
N PRO A 353 6.09 13.43 25.74
CA PRO A 353 6.24 13.39 27.20
C PRO A 353 5.99 11.98 27.78
N GLU A 354 6.49 11.74 28.99
CA GLU A 354 6.15 10.54 29.77
C GLU A 354 4.66 10.53 30.17
N GLY A 355 4.02 9.36 30.08
CA GLY A 355 2.57 9.18 30.26
C GLY A 355 1.72 9.74 29.13
N ALA A 356 2.32 10.14 28.00
CA ALA A 356 1.57 10.68 26.88
C ALA A 356 0.69 9.62 26.21
N GLU A 357 -0.59 9.94 26.07
CA GLU A 357 -1.53 9.14 25.30
C GLU A 357 -1.41 9.46 23.80
N ILE A 358 -1.17 8.42 23.00
CA ILE A 358 -0.96 8.51 21.56
C ILE A 358 -2.19 7.97 20.86
N THR A 359 -2.92 8.85 20.17
CA THR A 359 -3.99 8.47 19.25
C THR A 359 -3.42 8.34 17.83
N VAL A 360 -3.60 7.19 17.21
CA VAL A 360 -3.21 6.91 15.84
C VAL A 360 -4.46 6.67 15.00
N ILE A 361 -4.57 7.35 13.86
CA ILE A 361 -5.68 7.22 12.90
C ILE A 361 -5.10 7.09 11.50
N LEU A 362 -5.55 6.11 10.75
CA LEU A 362 -5.27 5.95 9.32
C LEU A 362 -6.39 6.60 8.51
N GLU A 363 -6.03 7.60 7.71
CA GLU A 363 -6.90 8.29 6.77
C GLU A 363 -6.30 8.15 5.37
N GLY A 364 -6.79 7.20 4.57
CA GLY A 364 -6.26 6.89 3.25
C GLY A 364 -4.81 6.39 3.30
N ASP A 365 -3.90 7.10 2.65
CA ASP A 365 -2.45 6.82 2.58
C ASP A 365 -1.63 7.56 3.66
N ARG A 366 -2.29 8.10 4.70
CA ARG A 366 -1.62 8.84 5.76
C ARG A 366 -2.03 8.37 7.14
N MET A 367 -1.03 8.16 7.98
CA MET A 367 -1.20 7.92 9.40
C MET A 367 -1.04 9.22 10.19
N LEU A 368 -2.13 9.64 10.83
CA LEU A 368 -2.16 10.76 11.76
C LEU A 368 -1.80 10.28 13.16
N VAL A 369 -0.83 10.92 13.79
CA VAL A 369 -0.42 10.67 15.17
C VAL A 369 -0.72 11.91 15.99
N ARG A 370 -1.53 11.78 17.04
CA ARG A 370 -1.94 12.88 17.92
C ARG A 370 -1.60 12.54 19.36
N SER A 371 -1.07 13.51 20.09
CA SER A 371 -0.81 13.41 21.52
C SER A 371 -0.89 14.81 22.14
N GLY A 372 -1.96 15.08 22.90
CA GLY A 372 -2.26 16.41 23.42
C GLY A 372 -2.39 17.45 22.29
N ARG A 373 -1.49 18.45 22.27
CA ARG A 373 -1.43 19.50 21.24
C ARG A 373 -0.60 19.11 20.01
N SER A 374 0.21 18.06 20.10
CA SER A 374 1.09 17.63 19.02
C SER A 374 0.32 16.83 17.97
N ARG A 375 0.57 17.13 16.69
CA ARG A 375 -0.04 16.46 15.54
C ARG A 375 1.04 16.18 14.51
N PHE A 376 1.17 14.92 14.11
CA PHE A 376 2.08 14.48 13.07
C PHE A 376 1.30 13.73 12.00
N SER A 377 1.82 13.73 10.78
CA SER A 377 1.26 12.99 9.66
C SER A 377 2.37 12.29 8.91
N LEU A 378 2.26 10.98 8.79
CA LEU A 378 3.22 10.12 8.12
C LEU A 378 2.56 9.51 6.88
N SER A 379 3.24 9.55 5.74
CA SER A 379 2.82 8.77 4.57
C SER A 379 2.99 7.29 4.85
N THR A 380 1.99 6.50 4.50
CA THR A 380 1.98 5.05 4.65
C THR A 380 2.05 4.36 3.30
N LEU A 381 2.43 3.09 3.31
CA LEU A 381 2.22 2.19 2.16
C LEU A 381 1.21 1.11 2.57
N PRO A 382 0.46 0.53 1.61
CA PRO A 382 -0.47 -0.56 1.87
C PRO A 382 0.19 -1.71 2.64
N ALA A 383 -0.52 -2.27 3.62
CA ALA A 383 -0.02 -3.42 4.40
C ALA A 383 0.30 -4.64 3.52
N ILE A 384 -0.41 -4.78 2.40
CA ILE A 384 -0.23 -5.88 1.44
C ILE A 384 1.11 -5.81 0.69
N ASP A 385 1.71 -4.63 0.60
CA ASP A 385 3.03 -4.45 -0.02
C ASP A 385 4.17 -4.85 0.94
N PHE A 386 3.86 -5.05 2.23
CA PHE A 386 4.86 -5.50 3.21
C PHE A 386 5.24 -6.96 2.91
N PRO A 387 6.54 -7.26 2.80
CA PRO A 387 6.99 -8.62 2.49
C PRO A 387 6.55 -9.59 3.57
N ASN A 388 6.02 -10.73 3.16
CA ASN A 388 5.63 -11.80 4.07
C ASN A 388 6.75 -12.84 4.18
N LEU A 389 7.16 -13.18 5.40
CA LEU A 389 8.12 -14.26 5.67
C LEU A 389 7.44 -15.59 6.08
N ASP A 390 6.10 -15.66 6.05
CA ASP A 390 5.30 -16.85 6.41
C ASP A 390 5.59 -18.12 5.58
N ASP A 391 6.46 -18.07 4.56
CA ASP A 391 6.89 -19.24 3.80
C ASP A 391 7.94 -20.12 4.53
N TRP A 392 8.36 -19.75 5.74
CA TRP A 392 9.30 -20.56 6.54
C TRP A 392 8.58 -21.61 7.41
N GLN A 393 8.22 -22.74 6.79
CA GLN A 393 7.85 -23.94 7.55
C GLN A 393 9.12 -24.60 8.11
N SER A 394 9.40 -24.37 9.40
CA SER A 394 10.37 -25.19 10.12
C SER A 394 9.77 -26.56 10.39
N GLU A 395 10.49 -27.64 10.08
CA GLU A 395 10.10 -29.00 10.50
C GLU A 395 10.07 -29.15 12.03
N VAL A 396 10.71 -28.22 12.75
CA VAL A 396 10.80 -28.20 14.21
C VAL A 396 10.56 -26.80 14.74
N GLU A 397 9.48 -26.62 15.49
CA GLU A 397 9.22 -25.41 16.27
C GLU A 397 9.44 -25.71 17.75
N PHE A 398 10.15 -24.84 18.45
CA PHE A 398 10.28 -24.93 19.90
C PHE A 398 10.30 -23.54 20.54
N THR A 399 9.63 -23.41 21.67
CA THR A 399 9.66 -22.19 22.49
C THR A 399 10.68 -22.35 23.60
N LEU A 400 11.51 -21.33 23.82
CA LEU A 400 12.41 -21.29 24.96
C LEU A 400 12.36 -19.95 25.72
N PRO A 401 12.52 -19.94 27.05
CA PRO A 401 12.64 -18.70 27.80
C PRO A 401 13.85 -17.89 27.35
N GLN A 402 13.67 -16.57 27.22
CA GLN A 402 14.74 -15.65 26.81
C GLN A 402 16.02 -15.79 27.65
N ALA A 403 15.89 -15.99 28.97
CA ALA A 403 17.03 -16.17 29.87
C ALA A 403 17.82 -17.47 29.57
N THR A 404 17.13 -18.52 29.11
CA THR A 404 17.77 -19.76 28.69
C THR A 404 18.48 -19.58 27.35
N LEU A 405 17.84 -18.92 26.37
CA LEU A 405 18.48 -18.62 25.08
C LEU A 405 19.77 -17.80 25.28
N LYS A 406 19.68 -16.74 26.08
CA LYS A 406 20.82 -15.87 26.39
C LYS A 406 21.99 -16.66 26.98
N ARG A 407 21.71 -17.51 27.97
CA ARG A 407 22.72 -18.38 28.60
C ARG A 407 23.32 -19.39 27.63
N LEU A 408 22.51 -19.96 26.72
CA LEU A 408 23.00 -20.86 25.68
C LEU A 408 23.96 -20.13 24.73
N ILE A 409 23.59 -18.93 24.27
CA ILE A 409 24.45 -18.08 23.42
C ILE A 409 25.75 -17.73 24.15
N GLU A 410 25.68 -17.32 25.42
CA GLU A 410 26.86 -16.99 26.24
C GLU A 410 27.76 -18.21 26.51
N ALA A 411 27.19 -19.41 26.55
CA ALA A 411 27.94 -20.66 26.73
C ALA A 411 28.55 -21.21 25.42
N THR A 412 28.10 -20.71 24.26
CA THR A 412 28.63 -21.11 22.96
C THR A 412 30.04 -20.54 22.75
N GLN A 413 31.07 -21.40 22.83
CA GLN A 413 32.45 -20.98 22.56
C GLN A 413 32.75 -20.78 21.07
N PHE A 414 32.11 -21.55 20.20
CA PHE A 414 32.26 -21.47 18.75
C PHE A 414 30.97 -21.90 18.04
N SER A 415 30.65 -21.25 16.93
CA SER A 415 29.51 -21.57 16.06
C SER A 415 29.90 -21.28 14.61
N MET A 416 29.51 -22.15 13.68
CA MET A 416 29.79 -22.01 12.25
C MET A 416 28.58 -22.43 11.42
N ALA A 417 28.22 -21.61 10.43
CA ALA A 417 27.18 -21.96 9.47
C ALA A 417 27.72 -23.01 8.48
N HIS A 418 26.89 -23.99 8.10
CA HIS A 418 27.31 -25.05 7.18
C HIS A 418 27.55 -24.58 5.73
N GLN A 419 27.13 -23.36 5.37
CA GLN A 419 27.18 -22.84 3.99
C GLN A 419 28.21 -21.74 3.75
N ASP A 420 28.81 -21.15 4.79
CA ASP A 420 29.87 -20.14 4.65
C ASP A 420 31.25 -20.74 4.96
N VAL A 421 31.78 -21.53 4.04
CA VAL A 421 33.20 -21.91 4.05
C VAL A 421 34.00 -20.80 3.36
N ALA A 422 34.10 -19.64 4.01
CA ALA A 422 35.17 -18.71 3.71
C ALA A 422 36.46 -19.29 4.32
N LEU A 423 37.37 -19.74 3.45
CA LEU A 423 38.73 -20.23 3.73
C LEU A 423 39.32 -19.65 5.02
N LEU A 424 39.46 -20.49 6.05
CA LEU A 424 40.29 -20.15 7.20
C LEU A 424 41.75 -19.98 6.73
N PRO A 425 42.48 -18.94 7.17
CA PRO A 425 43.93 -18.98 7.15
C PRO A 425 44.39 -20.17 8.01
N GLU A 426 45.42 -20.89 7.57
CA GLU A 426 46.01 -22.12 8.17
C GLU A 426 46.40 -22.06 9.67
N ARG A 427 46.03 -21.03 10.43
CA ARG A 427 46.44 -20.83 11.83
C ARG A 427 45.53 -21.45 12.89
N TYR A 428 44.45 -22.13 12.52
CA TYR A 428 43.54 -22.74 13.50
C TYR A 428 43.13 -24.19 13.17
N ALA A 429 44.01 -24.94 12.51
CA ALA A 429 43.90 -26.40 12.49
C ALA A 429 44.72 -26.97 13.67
N VAL A 430 44.03 -27.36 14.75
CA VAL A 430 44.50 -28.32 15.77
C VAL A 430 43.38 -29.31 16.03
#